data_AF-A0A1Y2IF45-F1
#
_entry.id   AF-A0A1Y2IF45-F1
#
_cell.length_a   1.000
_cell.length_b   1.000
_cell.length_c   1.000
_cell.angle_alpha   90.00
_cell.angle_beta   90.00
_cell.angle_gamma   90.00
#
_symmetry.space_group_name_H-M   'P 1'
#
loop_
_entity.id
_entity.type
_entity.pdbx_description
1 polymer ?
#
loop_
_entity_poly.entity_id
_entity_poly.type
_entity_poly.pdbx_seq_one_letter_code
_entity_poly.pdbx_strand_id
1 'polypeptide(L)'
;MAVDLLTSEALKGGVPVLYRHDLEAFIWVLIWTVCCFDNGTMIRAAPDGIYGWDVHKPLLCGVFKNMFISQNKPIVPASDRWVYGAELAIRLVNYLRHKSAARMAQRNVADERWQESRNDLVDRQATPSAQDMHIDQEDDDPEGVWKEFWTYLGKISGLVPCIAEFMPKDLCRAKADANKQ
;
A
#
# COMPACT_ATOMS: atom_id res chain seq x y z
N MET A 1 -1.89 3.80 3.92
CA MET A 1 -2.36 2.83 2.90
C MET A 1 -3.55 3.46 2.19
N ALA A 2 -3.75 3.29 0.88
CA ALA A 2 -4.98 3.73 0.20
C ALA A 2 -6.23 3.19 0.89
N VAL A 3 -6.15 1.99 1.48
CA VAL A 3 -7.24 1.43 2.29
C VAL A 3 -7.54 2.26 3.55
N ASP A 4 -6.59 3.04 4.08
CA ASP A 4 -6.86 3.97 5.19
C ASP A 4 -7.81 5.10 4.76
N LEU A 5 -7.81 5.45 3.47
CA LEU A 5 -8.76 6.42 2.90
C LEU A 5 -10.18 5.87 2.75
N LEU A 6 -10.36 4.56 2.95
CA LEU A 6 -11.64 3.86 2.83
C LEU A 6 -12.31 3.64 4.20
N THR A 7 -12.06 4.54 5.15
CA THR A 7 -12.64 4.54 6.51
C THR A 7 -13.64 5.68 6.68
N SER A 8 -14.53 5.58 7.67
CA SER A 8 -15.48 6.67 7.93
C SER A 8 -14.81 7.98 8.34
N GLU A 9 -13.63 7.90 8.96
CA GLU A 9 -12.85 9.07 9.36
C GLU A 9 -12.23 9.76 8.15
N ALA A 10 -11.58 8.99 7.27
CA ALA A 10 -10.98 9.53 6.06
C ALA A 10 -12.01 10.15 5.11
N LEU A 11 -13.19 9.54 4.96
CA LEU A 11 -14.28 10.10 4.15
C LEU A 11 -14.81 11.43 4.68
N LYS A 12 -14.58 11.74 5.97
CA LYS A 12 -14.88 13.04 6.59
C LYS A 12 -13.70 14.02 6.53
N GLY A 13 -12.59 13.65 5.89
CA GLY A 13 -11.37 14.45 5.79
C GLY A 13 -10.44 14.34 7.01
N GLY A 14 -10.67 13.38 7.91
CA GLY A 14 -9.84 13.20 9.11
C GLY A 14 -8.48 12.54 8.85
N VAL A 15 -8.27 11.98 7.65
CA VAL A 15 -7.01 11.33 7.27
C VAL A 15 -6.37 12.12 6.13
N PRO A 16 -5.11 12.58 6.29
CA PRO A 16 -4.41 13.27 5.22
C PRO A 16 -4.18 12.34 4.02
N VAL A 17 -4.28 12.90 2.81
CA VAL A 17 -3.89 12.20 1.59
C VAL A 17 -2.37 12.33 1.44
N LEU A 18 -1.71 11.18 1.23
CA LEU A 18 -0.26 11.03 1.23
C LEU A 18 0.15 10.24 -0.02
N TYR A 19 1.38 10.40 -0.50
CA TYR A 19 1.82 9.80 -1.77
C TYR A 19 1.77 8.27 -1.77
N ARG A 20 1.99 7.66 -0.61
CA ARG A 20 1.81 6.21 -0.41
C ARG A 20 0.39 5.72 -0.67
N HIS A 21 -0.62 6.60 -0.54
CA HIS A 21 -2.01 6.26 -0.86
C HIS A 21 -2.18 6.15 -2.37
N ASP A 22 -1.59 7.07 -3.14
CA ASP A 22 -1.63 7.01 -4.60
C ASP A 22 -0.86 5.80 -5.14
N LEU A 23 0.32 5.50 -4.58
CA LEU A 23 1.09 4.32 -4.95
C LEU A 23 0.29 3.03 -4.71
N GLU A 24 -0.35 2.90 -3.56
CA GLU A 24 -1.16 1.71 -3.28
C GLU A 24 -2.41 1.65 -4.17
N ALA A 25 -3.08 2.78 -4.43
CA ALA A 25 -4.21 2.82 -5.36
C ALA A 25 -3.78 2.35 -6.75
N PHE A 26 -2.62 2.80 -7.23
CA PHE A 26 -2.02 2.34 -8.48
C PHE A 26 -1.75 0.82 -8.47
N ILE A 27 -1.17 0.29 -7.39
CA ILE A 27 -0.95 -1.15 -7.24
C ILE A 27 -2.27 -1.93 -7.33
N TRP A 28 -3.34 -1.45 -6.70
CA TRP A 28 -4.65 -2.08 -6.77
C TRP A 28 -5.21 -2.12 -8.20
N VAL A 29 -4.99 -1.06 -8.98
CA VAL A 29 -5.38 -1.02 -10.40
C VAL A 29 -4.60 -2.05 -11.21
N LEU A 30 -3.31 -2.23 -10.97
CA LEU A 30 -2.51 -3.26 -11.64
C LEU A 30 -3.02 -4.67 -11.34
N ILE A 31 -3.27 -4.98 -10.06
CA ILE A 31 -3.83 -6.28 -9.64
C ILE A 31 -5.20 -6.51 -10.31
N TRP A 32 -6.07 -5.50 -10.31
CA TRP A 32 -7.36 -5.58 -11.00
C TRP A 32 -7.20 -5.86 -12.50
N THR A 33 -6.27 -5.17 -13.15
CA THR A 33 -6.02 -5.30 -14.59
C THR A 33 -5.63 -6.73 -14.96
N VAL A 34 -4.68 -7.31 -14.23
CA VAL A 34 -4.24 -8.71 -14.43
C VAL A 34 -5.40 -9.71 -14.28
N CYS A 35 -6.33 -9.44 -13.37
CA CYS A 35 -7.45 -10.33 -13.09
C CYS A 35 -8.66 -10.16 -14.01
N CYS A 36 -8.83 -8.98 -14.62
CA CYS A 36 -10.05 -8.62 -15.35
C CYS A 36 -9.88 -8.44 -16.85
N PHE A 37 -8.68 -8.11 -17.32
CA PHE A 37 -8.46 -7.74 -18.72
C PHE A 37 -7.61 -8.79 -19.44
N ASP A 38 -7.87 -8.97 -20.72
CA ASP A 38 -7.04 -9.76 -21.63
C ASP A 38 -6.92 -9.00 -22.95
N ASN A 39 -5.69 -8.69 -23.37
CA ASN A 39 -5.40 -7.87 -24.55
C ASN A 39 -6.22 -6.56 -24.62
N GLY A 40 -6.30 -5.83 -23.50
CA GLY A 40 -7.03 -4.56 -23.41
C GLY A 40 -8.56 -4.68 -23.40
N THR A 41 -9.10 -5.90 -23.50
CA THR A 41 -10.54 -6.16 -23.39
C THR A 41 -10.86 -6.66 -21.99
N MET A 42 -11.89 -6.11 -21.35
CA MET A 42 -12.38 -6.62 -20.08
C MET A 42 -13.11 -7.95 -20.31
N ILE A 43 -12.60 -9.03 -19.73
CA ILE A 43 -13.18 -10.37 -19.83
C ILE A 43 -13.86 -10.83 -18.53
N ARG A 44 -13.55 -10.18 -17.40
CA ARG A 44 -14.28 -10.35 -16.14
C ARG A 44 -14.66 -8.98 -15.57
N ALA A 45 -15.91 -8.83 -15.18
CA ALA A 45 -16.41 -7.59 -14.56
C ALA A 45 -15.76 -7.32 -13.20
N ALA A 46 -15.34 -8.38 -12.49
CA ALA A 46 -14.53 -8.32 -11.30
C ALA A 46 -13.75 -9.63 -11.13
N PRO A 47 -12.61 -9.62 -10.43
CA PRO A 47 -11.92 -10.84 -10.04
C PRO A 47 -12.76 -11.65 -9.04
N ASP A 48 -12.54 -12.96 -8.98
CA ASP A 48 -13.21 -13.83 -8.00
C ASP A 48 -12.91 -13.37 -6.57
N GLY A 49 -13.97 -13.14 -5.80
CA GLY A 49 -13.87 -12.62 -4.43
C GLY A 49 -13.54 -11.13 -4.32
N ILE A 50 -13.61 -10.37 -5.43
CA ILE A 50 -13.26 -8.94 -5.51
C ILE A 50 -14.44 -8.07 -6.04
N TYR A 51 -15.62 -8.64 -6.26
CA TYR A 51 -16.87 -7.91 -6.61
C TYR A 51 -17.21 -6.74 -5.66
N GLY A 52 -16.67 -6.77 -4.45
CA GLY A 52 -16.87 -5.75 -3.43
C GLY A 52 -15.95 -4.53 -3.52
N TRP A 53 -15.01 -4.47 -4.47
CA TRP A 53 -14.18 -3.28 -4.70
C TRP A 53 -14.94 -2.21 -5.49
N ASP A 54 -16.07 -1.80 -4.93
CA ASP A 54 -16.98 -0.83 -5.52
C ASP A 54 -16.66 0.58 -5.00
N VAL A 55 -16.31 1.48 -5.91
CA VAL A 55 -16.03 2.89 -5.60
C VAL A 55 -17.25 3.64 -5.06
N HIS A 56 -18.46 3.16 -5.37
CA HIS A 56 -19.70 3.72 -4.83
C HIS A 56 -19.98 3.25 -3.40
N LYS A 57 -19.23 2.25 -2.90
CA LYS A 57 -19.32 1.72 -1.53
C LYS A 57 -17.93 1.70 -0.88
N PRO A 58 -17.31 2.88 -0.65
CA PRO A 58 -15.92 2.98 -0.25
C PRO A 58 -15.60 2.21 1.04
N LEU A 59 -16.49 2.24 2.04
CA LEU A 59 -16.30 1.49 3.30
C LEU A 59 -16.21 -0.02 3.07
N LEU A 60 -17.11 -0.57 2.25
CA LEU A 60 -17.09 -2.00 1.91
C LEU A 60 -15.86 -2.33 1.06
N CYS A 61 -15.49 -1.48 0.12
CA CYS A 61 -14.27 -1.62 -0.67
C CYS A 61 -13.03 -1.73 0.24
N GLY A 62 -12.93 -0.90 1.28
CA GLY A 62 -11.86 -0.97 2.28
C GLY A 62 -11.83 -2.31 3.02
N VAL A 63 -12.99 -2.77 3.49
CA VAL A 63 -13.14 -4.09 4.16
C VAL A 63 -12.68 -5.22 3.24
N PHE A 64 -13.13 -5.25 1.99
CA PHE A 64 -12.78 -6.31 1.04
C PHE A 64 -11.30 -6.29 0.65
N LYS A 65 -10.69 -5.11 0.50
CA LYS A 65 -9.25 -4.99 0.25
C LYS A 65 -8.42 -5.48 1.45
N ASN A 66 -8.80 -5.10 2.67
CA ASN A 66 -8.15 -5.60 3.88
C ASN A 66 -8.28 -7.11 4.03
N MET A 67 -9.47 -7.65 3.78
CA MET A 67 -9.73 -9.09 3.80
C MET A 67 -8.89 -9.83 2.75
N PHE A 68 -8.75 -9.25 1.56
CA PHE A 68 -7.93 -9.83 0.49
C PHE A 68 -6.44 -9.87 0.88
N ILE A 69 -5.92 -8.79 1.47
CA ILE A 69 -4.55 -8.72 2.00
C ILE A 69 -4.34 -9.78 3.09
N SER A 70 -5.29 -9.94 4.02
CA SER A 70 -5.12 -10.82 5.18
C SER A 70 -5.35 -12.31 4.92
N GLN A 71 -6.25 -12.68 4.00
CA GLN A 71 -6.68 -14.08 3.80
C GLN A 71 -5.82 -14.90 2.84
N ASN A 72 -4.76 -14.31 2.27
CA ASN A 72 -3.93 -14.98 1.27
C ASN A 72 -4.68 -15.65 0.12
N LYS A 73 -5.75 -14.99 -0.37
CA LYS A 73 -6.51 -15.51 -1.51
C LYS A 73 -5.61 -15.61 -2.75
N PRO A 74 -5.74 -16.70 -3.53
CA PRO A 74 -4.99 -16.84 -4.77
C PRO A 74 -5.43 -15.76 -5.76
N ILE A 75 -4.46 -15.24 -6.50
CA ILE A 75 -4.72 -14.36 -7.65
C ILE A 75 -4.99 -15.25 -8.84
N VAL A 76 -6.20 -15.16 -9.38
CA VAL A 76 -6.60 -15.88 -10.59
C VAL A 76 -6.56 -14.91 -11.76
N PRO A 77 -5.55 -14.97 -12.64
CA PRO A 77 -5.46 -14.06 -13.77
C PRO A 77 -6.66 -14.22 -14.70
N ALA A 78 -6.90 -13.19 -15.51
CA ALA A 78 -8.00 -13.17 -16.46
C ALA A 78 -7.86 -14.30 -17.51
N SER A 79 -6.62 -14.54 -17.96
CA SER A 79 -6.26 -15.57 -18.94
C SER A 79 -4.92 -16.22 -18.59
N ASP A 80 -4.67 -17.43 -19.13
CA ASP A 80 -3.40 -18.15 -18.94
C ASP A 80 -2.19 -17.43 -19.57
N ARG A 81 -2.43 -16.41 -20.40
CA ARG A 81 -1.37 -15.59 -21.02
C ARG A 81 -0.74 -14.61 -20.04
N TRP A 82 -1.38 -14.37 -18.90
CA TRP A 82 -0.90 -13.44 -17.87
C TRP A 82 0.11 -14.07 -16.91
N VAL A 83 0.90 -15.08 -17.30
CA VAL A 83 1.85 -15.76 -16.40
C VAL A 83 2.71 -14.76 -15.60
N TYR A 84 3.32 -13.80 -16.28
CA TYR A 84 4.14 -12.76 -15.62
C TYR A 84 3.30 -11.72 -14.86
N GLY A 85 2.10 -11.40 -15.33
CA GLY A 85 1.21 -10.48 -14.62
C GLY A 85 0.67 -11.08 -13.32
N ALA A 86 0.35 -12.38 -13.31
CA ALA A 86 -0.07 -13.11 -12.13
C ALA A 86 1.05 -13.13 -11.10
N GLU A 87 2.29 -13.47 -11.52
CA GLU A 87 3.46 -13.41 -10.64
C GLU A 87 3.68 -11.99 -10.09
N LEU A 88 3.64 -10.96 -10.96
CA LEU A 88 3.73 -9.57 -10.53
C LEU A 88 2.66 -9.21 -9.50
N ALA A 89 1.39 -9.54 -9.77
CA ALA A 89 0.30 -9.26 -8.86
C ALA A 89 0.50 -9.95 -7.50
N ILE A 90 0.99 -11.19 -7.47
CA ILE A 90 1.32 -11.91 -6.22
C ILE A 90 2.40 -11.16 -5.43
N ARG A 91 3.46 -10.69 -6.11
CA ARG A 91 4.53 -9.90 -5.49
C ARG A 91 4.01 -8.57 -4.97
N LEU A 92 3.19 -7.86 -5.74
CA LEU A 92 2.58 -6.61 -5.32
C LEU A 92 1.68 -6.78 -4.08
N VAL A 93 0.90 -7.85 -3.99
CA VAL A 93 0.12 -8.15 -2.79
C VAL A 93 1.01 -8.39 -1.57
N ASN A 94 2.12 -9.10 -1.74
CA ASN A 94 3.10 -9.31 -0.67
C ASN A 94 3.76 -7.98 -0.23
N TYR A 95 4.05 -7.08 -1.18
CA TYR A 95 4.52 -5.73 -0.87
C TYR A 95 3.49 -4.97 -0.03
N LEU A 96 2.22 -4.97 -0.44
CA LEU A 96 1.14 -4.33 0.32
C LEU A 96 0.97 -4.92 1.71
N ARG A 97 1.05 -6.25 1.88
CA ARG A 97 1.01 -6.91 3.19
C ARG A 97 2.13 -6.42 4.11
N HIS A 98 3.36 -6.42 3.61
CA HIS A 98 4.51 -5.98 4.39
C HIS A 98 4.37 -4.53 4.83
N LYS A 99 3.92 -3.66 3.92
CA LYS A 99 3.65 -2.25 4.21
C LYS A 99 2.50 -2.04 5.19
N SER A 100 1.43 -2.82 5.06
CA SER A 100 0.30 -2.78 6.00
C SER A 100 0.73 -3.20 7.41
N ALA A 101 1.52 -4.28 7.52
CA ALA A 101 2.00 -4.78 8.80
C ALA A 101 2.96 -3.80 9.49
N ALA A 102 3.92 -3.25 8.73
CA ALA A 102 4.85 -2.26 9.26
C ALA A 102 4.13 -1.02 9.81
N ARG A 103 3.10 -0.53 9.11
CA ARG A 103 2.29 0.61 9.56
C ARG A 103 1.43 0.29 10.78
N MET A 104 0.82 -0.90 10.80
CA MET A 104 0.07 -1.33 11.98
C MET A 104 0.97 -1.38 13.22
N ALA A 105 2.20 -1.89 13.07
CA ALA A 105 3.19 -1.87 14.15
C ALA A 105 3.56 -0.44 14.58
N GLN A 106 3.77 0.48 13.62
CA GLN A 106 4.04 1.90 13.93
C GLN A 106 2.89 2.57 14.69
N ARG A 107 1.64 2.33 14.27
CA ARG A 107 0.44 2.84 14.94
C ARG A 107 0.34 2.32 16.36
N ASN A 108 0.53 1.01 16.56
CA ASN A 108 0.50 0.43 17.90
C ASN A 108 1.55 1.06 18.83
N VAL A 109 2.78 1.29 18.34
CA VAL A 109 3.82 1.97 19.13
C VAL A 109 3.45 3.42 19.44
N ALA A 110 2.86 4.14 18.49
CA ALA A 110 2.39 5.52 18.72
C ALA A 110 1.25 5.56 19.75
N ASP A 111 0.30 4.63 19.65
CA ASP A 111 -0.82 4.49 20.57
C ASP A 111 -0.34 4.17 21.99
N GLU A 112 0.65 3.27 22.15
CA GLU A 112 1.29 2.96 23.43
C GLU A 112 1.94 4.20 24.05
N ARG A 113 2.74 4.95 23.27
CA ARG A 113 3.37 6.21 23.74
C ARG A 113 2.34 7.26 24.15
N TRP A 114 1.24 7.36 23.40
CA TRP A 114 0.16 8.28 23.72
C TRP A 114 -0.52 7.89 25.04
N GLN A 115 -0.76 6.59 25.25
CA GLN A 115 -1.31 6.09 26.51
C GLN A 115 -0.39 6.36 27.71
N GLU A 116 0.92 6.12 27.55
CA GLU A 116 1.92 6.41 28.59
C GLU A 116 1.95 7.90 28.95
N SER A 117 1.99 8.77 27.94
CA SER A 117 2.00 10.23 28.13
C SER A 117 0.74 10.72 28.83
N ARG A 118 -0.42 10.14 28.47
CA ARG A 118 -1.70 10.46 29.10
C ARG A 118 -1.71 10.06 30.58
N ASN A 119 -1.13 8.90 30.92
CA ASN A 119 -1.06 8.44 32.31
C ASN A 119 -0.14 9.35 33.16
N ASP A 120 1.01 9.77 32.63
CA ASP A 120 1.92 10.71 33.31
C ASP A 120 1.27 12.08 33.56
N LEU A 121 0.45 12.59 32.63
CA LEU A 121 -0.32 13.83 32.81
C LEU A 121 -1.37 13.72 33.93
N VAL A 122 -2.07 12.58 33.99
CA VAL A 122 -3.05 12.29 35.05
C VAL A 122 -2.36 12.24 36.41
N ASP A 123 -1.21 11.57 36.51
CA ASP A 123 -0.43 11.47 37.75
C ASP A 123 0.08 12.85 38.23
N ARG A 124 0.39 13.76 37.30
CA ARG A 124 0.84 15.13 37.61
C ARG A 124 -0.30 16.11 37.93
N GLN A 125 -1.57 15.69 37.87
CA GLN A 125 -2.74 16.57 37.92
C GLN A 125 -2.67 17.74 36.91
N ALA A 126 -1.97 17.54 35.79
CA ALA A 126 -1.87 18.55 34.75
C ALA A 126 -3.06 18.43 33.79
N THR A 127 -3.63 19.57 33.39
CA THR A 127 -4.64 19.57 32.33
C THR A 127 -3.92 19.46 30.98
N PRO A 128 -4.27 18.50 30.10
CA PRO A 128 -3.65 18.39 28.79
C PRO A 128 -3.83 19.68 28.00
N SER A 129 -2.74 20.26 27.51
CA SER A 129 -2.82 21.41 26.61
C SER A 129 -3.29 20.94 25.23
N ALA A 130 -4.00 21.80 24.50
CA ALA A 130 -4.33 21.54 23.10
C ALA A 130 -3.08 21.35 22.21
N GLN A 131 -1.92 21.83 22.64
CA GLN A 131 -0.63 21.59 21.99
C GLN A 131 -0.07 20.18 22.23
N ASP A 132 -0.44 19.52 23.34
CA ASP A 132 0.00 18.14 23.65
C ASP A 132 -0.74 17.10 22.80
N MET A 133 -1.80 17.52 22.10
CA MET A 133 -2.57 16.72 21.15
C MET A 133 -2.10 16.89 19.70
N HIS A 134 -0.91 17.46 19.46
CA HIS A 134 -0.35 17.49 18.11
C HIS A 134 0.01 16.06 17.70
N ILE A 135 -0.96 15.37 17.10
CA ILE A 135 -0.74 14.11 16.39
C ILE A 135 0.36 14.41 15.38
N ASP A 136 1.49 13.72 15.48
CA ASP A 136 2.58 13.81 14.51
C ASP A 136 1.94 13.64 13.12
N GLN A 137 1.87 14.74 12.37
CA GLN A 137 1.28 14.71 11.05
C GLN A 137 2.20 13.84 10.20
N GLU A 138 1.70 12.67 9.85
CA GLU A 138 2.49 11.67 9.13
C GLU A 138 2.74 12.21 7.71
N ASP A 139 3.89 12.84 7.50
CA ASP A 139 4.33 13.32 6.20
C ASP A 139 5.10 12.20 5.48
N ASP A 140 4.94 12.09 4.16
CA ASP A 140 5.70 11.14 3.35
C ASP A 140 6.43 11.82 2.20
N ASP A 141 7.74 11.55 2.13
CA ASP A 141 8.56 12.00 1.01
C ASP A 141 8.17 11.23 -0.27
N PRO A 142 7.61 11.91 -1.29
CA PRO A 142 7.21 11.26 -2.54
C PRO A 142 8.36 10.50 -3.19
N GLU A 143 9.55 11.10 -3.23
CA GLU A 143 10.71 10.48 -3.87
C GLU A 143 11.13 9.22 -3.12
N GLY A 144 11.16 9.28 -1.79
CA GLY A 144 11.41 8.13 -0.93
C GLY A 144 10.43 6.98 -1.15
N VAL A 145 9.13 7.27 -1.19
CA VAL A 145 8.07 6.27 -1.41
C VAL A 145 8.25 5.55 -2.75
N TRP A 146 8.42 6.32 -3.83
CA TRP A 146 8.61 5.75 -5.17
C TRP A 146 9.95 5.04 -5.32
N LYS A 147 11.04 5.59 -4.79
CA LYS A 147 12.37 4.98 -4.84
C LYS A 147 12.38 3.63 -4.13
N GLU A 148 11.71 3.53 -2.98
CA GLU A 148 11.58 2.27 -2.26
C GLU A 148 10.80 1.24 -3.09
N PHE A 149 9.68 1.65 -3.68
CA PHE A 149 8.88 0.79 -4.55
C PHE A 149 9.67 0.29 -5.77
N TRP A 150 10.39 1.17 -6.46
CA TRP A 150 11.26 0.78 -7.58
C TRP A 150 12.41 -0.12 -7.14
N THR A 151 12.96 0.10 -5.95
CA THR A 151 13.97 -0.78 -5.36
C THR A 151 13.40 -2.18 -5.11
N TYR A 152 12.15 -2.27 -4.63
CA TYR A 152 11.44 -3.54 -4.49
C TYR A 152 11.22 -4.22 -5.85
N LEU A 153 10.72 -3.49 -6.84
CA LEU A 153 10.52 -4.02 -8.21
C LEU A 153 11.83 -4.52 -8.83
N GLY A 154 12.93 -3.79 -8.63
CA GLY A 154 14.25 -4.21 -9.09
C GLY A 154 14.79 -5.48 -8.43
N LYS A 155 14.33 -5.84 -7.22
CA LYS A 155 14.68 -7.11 -6.57
C LYS A 155 13.92 -8.29 -7.18
N ILE A 156 12.74 -8.06 -7.75
CA ILE A 156 11.90 -9.12 -8.32
C ILE A 156 11.98 -9.20 -9.85
N SER A 157 12.75 -8.33 -10.50
CA SER A 157 12.89 -8.28 -11.97
C SER A 157 13.42 -9.58 -12.58
N GLY A 158 14.22 -10.36 -11.83
CA GLY A 158 14.66 -11.69 -12.25
C GLY A 158 13.54 -12.74 -12.28
N LEU A 159 12.45 -12.51 -11.54
CA LEU A 159 11.27 -13.38 -11.50
C LEU A 159 10.20 -12.93 -12.50
N VAL A 160 10.15 -11.63 -12.80
CA VAL A 160 9.21 -11.03 -13.74
C VAL A 160 10.00 -10.20 -14.76
N PRO A 161 10.56 -10.84 -15.81
CA PRO A 161 11.51 -10.20 -16.72
C PRO A 161 10.96 -8.97 -17.44
N CYS A 162 9.64 -8.96 -17.75
CA CYS A 162 9.01 -7.84 -18.43
C CYS A 162 9.06 -6.53 -17.64
N ILE A 163 9.27 -6.55 -16.32
CA ILE A 163 9.42 -5.33 -15.51
C ILE A 163 10.72 -4.58 -15.88
N ALA A 164 11.77 -5.30 -16.26
CA ALA A 164 13.08 -4.70 -16.51
C ALA A 164 13.02 -3.63 -17.63
N GLU A 165 12.13 -3.79 -18.60
CA GLU A 165 11.92 -2.84 -19.70
C GLU A 165 11.32 -1.50 -19.23
N PHE A 166 10.59 -1.51 -18.12
CA PHE A 166 9.90 -0.33 -17.56
C PHE A 166 10.64 0.30 -16.39
N MET A 167 11.77 -0.28 -15.95
CA MET A 167 12.53 0.28 -14.84
C MET A 167 13.25 1.56 -15.24
N PRO A 168 13.24 2.62 -14.38
CA PRO A 168 14.02 3.82 -14.62
C PRO A 168 15.52 3.49 -14.74
N LYS A 169 16.18 4.00 -15.79
CA LYS A 169 17.58 3.65 -16.12
C LYS A 169 18.59 4.22 -15.12
N ASP A 170 18.24 5.33 -14.53
CA ASP A 170 18.94 6.08 -13.50
C ASP A 170 18.99 5.33 -12.15
N LEU A 171 17.99 4.50 -11.86
CA LEU A 171 18.00 3.61 -10.68
C LEU A 171 19.11 2.55 -10.74
N CYS A 172 19.49 2.11 -11.94
CA CYS A 172 20.57 1.12 -12.12
C CYS A 172 21.98 1.73 -11.98
N ARG A 173 22.16 3.03 -12.26
CA ARG A 173 23.47 3.70 -12.21
C ARG A 173 23.98 3.88 -10.78
N ALA A 174 23.08 4.20 -9.84
CA ALA A 174 23.44 4.40 -8.43
C ALA A 174 24.10 3.18 -7.76
N LYS A 175 23.78 1.95 -8.21
CA LYS A 175 24.42 0.72 -7.71
C LYS A 175 25.82 0.48 -8.28
N ALA A 176 26.08 0.94 -9.50
CA ALA A 176 27.38 0.74 -10.17
C ALA A 176 28.47 1.65 -9.58
N ASP A 177 28.07 2.83 -9.10
CA ASP A 177 29.00 3.80 -8.51
C ASP A 177 29.29 3.50 -7.03
N ALA A 178 28.35 2.91 -6.31
CA ALA A 178 28.54 2.46 -4.91
C ALA A 178 29.52 1.28 -4.78
N ASN A 179 29.77 0.51 -5.84
CA ASN A 179 30.73 -0.60 -5.86
C ASN A 179 32.14 -0.18 -6.36
N LYS A 180 32.37 1.12 -6.59
CA LYS A 180 33.67 1.67 -7.03
C LYS A 180 34.38 2.49 -5.95
N GLN A 181 33.83 2.56 -4.75
CA GLN A 181 34.47 3.12 -3.54
C GLN A 181 34.85 1.98 -2.60
#